data_AF-A0A9P9YIU9-F1
#
_entry.id   AF-A0A9P9YIU9-F1
#
_cell.length_a   1.000
_cell.length_b   1.000
_cell.length_c   1.000
_cell.angle_alpha   90.00
_cell.angle_beta   90.00
_cell.angle_gamma   90.00
#
_symmetry.space_group_name_H-M   'P 1'
#
loop_
_entity.id
_entity.type
_entity.pdbx_description
1 polymer ?
#
loop_
_entity_poly.entity_id
_entity_poly.type
_entity_poly.pdbx_seq_one_letter_code
_entity_poly.pdbx_strand_id
1 'polypeptide(L)'
;MFLTLLNGTGFVFNVDDYMELRSKHRIMGAPVGTANTKGWSPNQSTAALTAQDVLKEMSDNFKFDRQNALVEVPCEHLKKHSAKLVTGPLVNINSLKYRIFKDLWMRGNFVTSGDAFGADFLVYPGDPLIYHASHIVIVQDAPLIKPLELVAKFRESSAPSSKKKKQQRE
;
A
#
# COMPACT_ATOMS: atom_id res chain seq x y z
N MET A 1 -4.61 -1.20 20.45
CA MET A 1 -4.91 -1.78 19.14
C MET A 1 -6.31 -2.37 19.04
N PHE A 2 -7.21 -1.61 18.43
CA PHE A 2 -8.53 -2.09 18.00
C PHE A 2 -8.62 -2.11 16.47
N LEU A 3 -8.97 -3.26 15.89
CA LEU A 3 -9.23 -3.43 14.47
C LEU A 3 -10.74 -3.58 14.26
N THR A 4 -11.32 -2.74 13.42
CA THR A 4 -12.75 -2.81 13.06
C THR A 4 -12.89 -3.60 11.77
N LEU A 5 -13.53 -4.77 11.83
CA LEU A 5 -13.75 -5.60 10.65
C LEU A 5 -15.10 -5.28 10.01
N LEU A 6 -15.10 -4.84 8.75
CA LEU A 6 -16.30 -4.61 7.95
C LEU A 6 -16.17 -5.37 6.63
N ASN A 7 -17.14 -6.24 6.33
CA ASN A 7 -17.18 -7.04 5.09
C ASN A 7 -15.86 -7.79 4.79
N GLY A 8 -15.19 -8.32 5.81
CA GLY A 8 -13.92 -9.03 5.68
C GLY A 8 -12.69 -8.12 5.51
N THR A 9 -12.85 -6.80 5.52
CA THR A 9 -11.77 -5.82 5.48
C THR A 9 -11.54 -5.22 6.87
N GLY A 10 -10.29 -5.25 7.33
CA GLY A 10 -9.90 -4.66 8.61
C GLY A 10 -9.58 -3.17 8.47
N PHE A 11 -10.25 -2.34 9.25
CA PHE A 11 -10.06 -0.89 9.33
C PHE A 11 -9.40 -0.53 10.66
N VAL A 12 -8.50 0.44 10.61
CA VAL A 12 -7.86 1.04 11.78
C VAL A 12 -8.12 2.54 11.69
N PHE A 13 -8.80 3.08 12.70
CA PHE A 13 -9.18 4.50 12.74
C PHE A 13 -8.23 5.34 13.61
N ASN A 14 -7.46 4.70 14.50
CA ASN A 14 -6.48 5.36 15.34
C ASN A 14 -5.09 5.33 14.67
N VAL A 15 -4.44 6.49 14.58
CA VAL A 15 -3.14 6.64 13.91
C VAL A 15 -2.02 5.91 14.65
N ASP A 16 -2.02 5.93 15.99
CA ASP A 16 -1.00 5.25 16.79
C ASP A 16 -1.08 3.72 16.62
N ASP A 17 -2.30 3.17 16.62
CA ASP A 17 -2.54 1.75 16.33
C ASP A 17 -2.08 1.38 14.89
N TYR A 18 -2.32 2.25 13.91
CA TYR A 18 -1.82 2.06 12.55
C TYR A 18 -0.28 2.09 12.49
N MET A 19 0.34 3.06 13.17
CA MET A 19 1.80 3.19 13.22
C MET A 19 2.45 2.03 13.97
N GLU A 20 1.78 1.47 14.98
CA GLU A 20 2.21 0.25 15.66
C GLU A 20 2.15 -0.96 14.73
N LEU A 21 1.04 -1.16 14.02
CA LEU A 21 0.90 -2.22 13.00
C LEU A 21 1.98 -2.13 11.93
N ARG A 22 2.25 -0.92 11.43
CA ARG A 22 3.27 -0.67 10.42
C ARG A 22 4.67 -0.94 10.92
N SER A 23 5.02 -0.39 12.08
CA SER A 23 6.40 -0.37 12.58
C SER A 23 6.80 -1.67 13.28
N LYS A 24 5.91 -2.22 14.12
CA LYS A 24 6.21 -3.43 14.90
C LYS A 24 5.82 -4.71 14.15
N HIS A 25 4.75 -4.67 13.36
CA HIS A 25 4.20 -5.85 12.70
C HIS A 25 4.40 -5.86 11.18
N ARG A 26 4.96 -4.80 10.58
CA ARG A 26 5.13 -4.66 9.12
C ARG A 26 3.82 -4.80 8.34
N ILE A 27 2.69 -4.47 8.97
CA ILE A 27 1.35 -4.49 8.37
C ILE A 27 1.08 -3.10 7.81
N MET A 28 1.08 -3.00 6.48
CA MET A 28 1.12 -1.73 5.76
C MET A 28 -0.26 -1.09 5.56
N GLY A 29 -1.31 -1.90 5.39
CA GLY A 29 -2.65 -1.40 5.04
C GLY A 29 -2.68 -0.56 3.75
N ALA A 30 -3.83 0.05 3.48
CA ALA A 30 -3.97 1.08 2.46
C ALA A 30 -4.78 2.23 3.09
N PRO A 31 -4.30 3.49 3.05
CA PRO A 31 -5.08 4.63 3.50
C PRO A 31 -6.39 4.74 2.70
N VAL A 32 -7.51 4.88 3.42
CA VAL A 32 -8.83 5.09 2.82
C VAL A 32 -9.11 6.59 2.78
N GLY A 33 -9.63 7.11 1.66
CA GLY A 33 -10.12 8.50 1.56
C GLY A 33 -9.17 9.53 0.92
N THR A 34 -7.93 9.18 0.55
CA THR A 34 -7.08 10.14 -0.19
C THR A 34 -7.41 10.16 -1.68
N ALA A 35 -8.06 11.23 -2.12
CA ALA A 35 -8.22 11.59 -3.52
C ALA A 35 -6.86 11.97 -4.16
N ASN A 36 -6.64 11.48 -5.39
CA ASN A 36 -5.56 11.82 -6.32
C ASN A 36 -4.11 11.47 -5.96
N THR A 37 -3.68 10.35 -6.55
CA THR A 37 -2.30 10.00 -6.90
C THR A 37 -1.76 10.96 -7.98
N LYS A 38 -1.17 12.09 -7.61
CA LYS A 38 -0.04 12.62 -8.40
C LYS A 38 1.23 12.14 -7.74
N GLY A 39 1.89 11.21 -8.42
CA GLY A 39 3.12 10.58 -7.96
C GLY A 39 4.21 11.61 -7.65
N TRP A 40 5.03 11.26 -6.65
CA TRP A 40 6.26 11.92 -6.31
C TRP A 40 7.19 12.05 -7.54
N SER A 41 7.54 13.28 -7.92
CA SER A 41 8.53 13.56 -8.98
C SER A 41 9.92 13.73 -8.35
N PRO A 42 10.96 12.98 -8.75
CA PRO A 42 12.29 13.05 -8.14
C PRO A 42 13.08 14.34 -8.41
N ASN A 43 12.54 15.27 -9.20
CA ASN A 43 13.29 16.43 -9.71
C ASN A 43 13.00 17.75 -8.98
N GLN A 44 12.29 17.73 -7.85
CA GLN A 44 12.19 18.91 -7.00
C GLN A 44 13.05 18.71 -5.75
N SER A 45 14.08 19.54 -5.65
CA SER A 45 14.87 19.73 -4.44
C SER A 45 13.90 19.97 -3.28
N THR A 46 13.75 19.02 -2.38
CA THR A 46 12.98 19.19 -1.15
C THR A 46 13.76 20.12 -0.23
N ALA A 47 13.60 21.43 -0.45
CA ALA A 47 13.70 22.37 0.64
C ALA A 47 12.70 21.91 1.71
N ALA A 48 13.09 21.99 2.99
CA ALA A 48 12.25 21.59 4.10
C ALA A 48 11.01 22.49 4.16
N LEU A 49 9.96 22.12 3.43
CA LEU A 49 8.67 22.78 3.49
C LEU A 49 8.08 22.49 4.86
N THR A 50 7.81 23.56 5.62
CA THR A 50 7.10 23.42 6.88
C THR A 50 5.63 23.10 6.60
N ALA A 51 4.91 22.55 7.58
CA ALA A 51 3.47 22.31 7.44
C ALA A 51 2.70 23.58 7.04
N GLN A 52 3.18 24.76 7.45
CA GLN A 52 2.59 26.05 7.12
C GLN A 52 2.77 26.42 5.65
N ASP A 53 3.92 26.11 5.05
CA ASP A 53 4.19 26.39 3.64
C ASP A 53 3.29 25.55 2.73
N VAL A 54 3.10 24.27 3.08
CA VAL A 54 2.22 23.35 2.35
C VAL A 54 0.76 23.81 2.43
N LEU A 55 0.29 24.22 3.62
CA LEU A 55 -1.07 24.72 3.80
C LEU A 55 -1.30 26.02 3.02
N LYS A 56 -0.29 26.89 2.98
CA LYS A 56 -0.35 28.15 2.23
C LYS A 56 -0.39 27.89 0.72
N GLU A 57 0.45 27.02 0.19
CA GLU A 57 0.44 26.66 -1.23
C GLU A 57 -0.87 25.95 -1.62
N MET A 58 -1.36 25.05 -0.78
CA MET A 58 -2.66 24.40 -0.98
C MET A 58 -3.78 25.43 -1.04
N SER A 59 -3.81 26.40 -0.11
CA SER A 59 -4.79 27.50 -0.11
C SER A 59 -4.70 28.36 -1.36
N ASP A 60 -3.49 28.77 -1.74
CA ASP A 60 -3.24 29.67 -2.88
C ASP A 60 -3.61 28.99 -4.22
N ASN A 61 -3.46 27.67 -4.31
CA ASN A 61 -3.77 26.88 -5.51
C ASN A 61 -5.10 26.10 -5.43
N PHE A 62 -5.88 26.27 -4.36
CA PHE A 62 -7.13 25.54 -4.16
C PHE A 62 -8.19 26.02 -5.17
N LYS A 63 -8.37 25.24 -6.24
CA LYS A 63 -9.52 25.40 -7.14
C LYS A 63 -10.60 24.42 -6.73
N PHE A 64 -11.62 24.94 -6.04
CA PHE A 64 -12.78 24.16 -5.62
C PHE A 64 -13.60 23.74 -6.85
N ASP A 65 -13.44 22.49 -7.27
CA ASP A 65 -14.30 21.87 -8.26
C ASP A 65 -15.49 21.22 -7.54
N ARG A 66 -16.71 21.64 -7.89
CA ARG A 66 -17.96 21.08 -7.33
C ARG A 66 -18.09 19.57 -7.54
N GLN A 67 -17.40 19.01 -8.53
CA GLN A 67 -17.37 17.56 -8.78
C GLN A 67 -16.45 16.80 -7.82
N ASN A 68 -15.49 17.51 -7.21
CA ASN A 68 -14.55 16.99 -6.21
C ASN A 68 -14.93 17.38 -4.76
N ALA A 69 -16.15 17.90 -4.56
CA ALA A 69 -16.67 18.32 -3.26
C ALA A 69 -17.06 17.15 -2.33
N LEU A 70 -16.46 15.98 -2.51
CA LEU A 70 -16.53 14.88 -1.54
C LEU A 70 -15.36 15.04 -0.59
N VAL A 71 -15.51 15.94 0.38
CA VAL A 71 -14.65 15.95 1.55
C VAL A 71 -15.17 14.85 2.47
N GLU A 72 -14.51 13.68 2.47
CA GLU A 72 -14.66 12.73 3.57
C GLU A 72 -13.98 13.33 4.79
N VAL A 73 -14.71 14.21 5.48
CA VAL A 73 -14.30 14.65 6.82
C VAL A 73 -14.43 13.42 7.71
N PRO A 74 -13.37 12.99 8.43
CA PRO A 74 -13.48 11.94 9.44
C PRO A 74 -14.25 12.52 10.64
N CYS A 75 -15.56 12.69 10.46
CA CYS A 75 -16.49 13.04 11.52
C CYS A 75 -16.78 11.78 12.33
N GLU A 76 -16.88 11.95 13.65
CA GLU A 76 -17.46 10.93 14.53
C GLU A 76 -18.78 10.46 13.92
N HIS A 77 -18.89 9.15 13.72
CA HIS A 77 -20.01 8.61 12.99
C HIS A 77 -21.27 8.72 13.85
N LEU A 78 -22.22 9.59 13.46
CA LEU A 78 -23.42 9.96 14.22
C LEU A 78 -24.30 8.78 14.68
N LYS A 79 -24.15 7.61 14.04
CA LYS A 79 -24.88 6.38 14.40
C LYS A 79 -23.95 5.45 15.17
N LYS A 80 -24.43 4.97 16.31
CA LYS A 80 -23.81 3.85 17.02
C LYS A 80 -23.93 2.60 16.15
N HIS A 81 -22.79 2.07 15.71
CA HIS A 81 -22.73 0.81 14.99
C HIS A 81 -22.51 -0.34 15.98
N SER A 82 -23.25 -1.43 15.82
CA SER A 82 -23.01 -2.64 16.61
C SER A 82 -21.80 -3.37 16.02
N ALA A 83 -20.75 -3.51 16.82
CA ALA A 83 -19.61 -4.36 16.49
C ALA A 83 -19.74 -5.70 17.21
N LYS A 84 -19.44 -6.80 16.51
CA LYS A 84 -19.33 -8.13 17.10
C LYS A 84 -17.87 -8.57 17.03
N LEU A 85 -17.34 -9.11 18.13
CA LEU A 85 -16.04 -9.77 18.11
C LEU A 85 -16.13 -11.00 17.21
N VAL A 86 -15.34 -11.02 16.15
CA VAL A 86 -15.20 -12.18 15.27
C VAL A 86 -14.00 -12.99 15.75
N THR A 87 -14.26 -14.22 16.21
CA THR A 87 -13.24 -15.15 16.72
C THR A 87 -12.88 -16.28 15.74
N GLY A 88 -13.47 -16.29 14.54
CA GLY A 88 -13.18 -17.27 13.49
C GLY A 88 -12.03 -16.87 12.55
N PRO A 89 -11.49 -17.81 11.76
CA PRO A 89 -10.46 -17.51 10.77
C PRO A 89 -11.01 -16.57 9.69
N LEU A 90 -10.49 -15.34 9.65
CA LEU A 90 -10.88 -14.32 8.67
C LEU A 90 -10.31 -14.57 7.27
N VAL A 91 -9.23 -15.35 7.19
CA VAL A 91 -8.49 -15.64 5.97
C VAL A 91 -8.33 -17.14 5.83
N ASN A 92 -8.46 -17.63 4.59
CA ASN A 92 -8.14 -19.03 4.28
C ASN A 92 -6.63 -19.26 4.40
N ILE A 93 -6.21 -19.81 5.54
CA ILE A 93 -4.81 -20.13 5.85
C ILE A 93 -4.20 -21.20 4.94
N ASN A 94 -5.03 -21.98 4.25
CA ASN A 94 -4.57 -23.01 3.31
C ASN A 94 -4.31 -22.44 1.90
N SER A 95 -4.74 -21.20 1.64
CA SER A 95 -4.50 -20.56 0.33
C SER A 95 -3.01 -20.42 0.04
N LEU A 96 -2.62 -20.68 -1.20
CA LEU A 96 -1.23 -20.52 -1.66
C LEU A 96 -0.75 -19.07 -1.46
N LYS A 97 -1.63 -18.10 -1.72
CA LYS A 97 -1.36 -16.67 -1.54
C LYS A 97 -1.02 -16.33 -0.08
N TYR A 98 -1.76 -16.87 0.90
CA TYR A 98 -1.43 -16.69 2.33
C TYR A 98 -0.09 -17.33 2.69
N ARG A 99 0.18 -18.56 2.24
CA ARG A 99 1.44 -19.26 2.53
C ARG A 99 2.66 -18.49 2.00
N ILE A 100 2.57 -17.95 0.79
CA ILE A 100 3.62 -17.13 0.18
C ILE A 100 3.78 -15.81 0.94
N PHE A 101 2.68 -15.11 1.23
CA PHE A 101 2.73 -13.89 2.05
C PHE A 101 3.41 -14.14 3.40
N LYS A 102 3.00 -15.19 4.10
CA LYS A 102 3.55 -15.57 5.42
C LYS A 102 5.04 -15.85 5.32
N ASP A 103 5.49 -16.61 4.32
CA ASP A 103 6.92 -16.90 4.11
C ASP A 103 7.73 -15.61 3.87
N LEU A 104 7.29 -14.77 2.93
CA LEU A 104 7.95 -13.51 2.61
C LEU A 104 8.02 -12.56 3.82
N TRP A 105 6.93 -12.48 4.59
CA TRP A 105 6.84 -11.64 5.78
C TRP A 105 7.67 -12.17 6.96
N MET A 106 7.74 -13.49 7.16
CA MET A 106 8.57 -14.13 8.19
C MET A 106 10.07 -13.93 7.91
N ARG A 107 10.46 -13.80 6.64
CA ARG A 107 11.84 -13.44 6.23
C ARG A 107 12.21 -11.98 6.53
N GLY A 108 11.31 -11.20 7.15
CA GLY A 108 11.56 -9.81 7.54
C GLY A 108 11.24 -8.79 6.45
N ASN A 109 10.69 -9.22 5.31
CA ASN A 109 10.31 -8.28 4.26
C ASN A 109 9.02 -7.53 4.61
N PHE A 110 8.87 -6.37 3.99
CA PHE A 110 7.58 -5.67 3.90
C PHE A 110 6.88 -6.11 2.62
N VAL A 111 5.60 -6.46 2.72
CA VAL A 111 4.82 -7.03 1.62
C VAL A 111 3.52 -6.25 1.46
N THR A 112 3.24 -5.78 0.24
CA THR A 112 2.00 -5.08 -0.11
C THR A 112 1.30 -5.79 -1.27
N SER A 113 0.06 -5.39 -1.59
CA SER A 113 -0.60 -5.85 -2.82
C SER A 113 0.18 -5.39 -4.06
N GLY A 114 0.15 -6.23 -5.10
CA GLY A 114 0.77 -5.95 -6.40
C GLY A 114 -0.22 -5.60 -7.50
N ASP A 115 -1.52 -5.48 -7.19
CA ASP A 115 -2.59 -5.41 -8.20
C ASP A 115 -2.40 -4.24 -9.18
N ALA A 116 -1.92 -3.10 -8.68
CA ALA A 116 -1.60 -1.91 -9.49
C ALA A 116 -0.49 -2.14 -10.53
N PHE A 117 0.27 -3.23 -10.39
CA PHE A 117 1.38 -3.61 -11.25
C PHE A 117 1.18 -5.00 -11.83
N GLY A 118 -0.05 -5.48 -11.99
CA GLY A 118 -0.34 -6.77 -12.62
C GLY A 118 0.28 -7.97 -11.88
N ALA A 119 0.38 -7.88 -10.55
CA ALA A 119 1.04 -8.90 -9.73
C ALA A 119 0.29 -9.16 -8.42
N ASP A 120 0.65 -10.24 -7.73
CA ASP A 120 0.02 -10.58 -6.45
C ASP A 120 0.61 -9.79 -5.29
N PHE A 121 1.94 -9.63 -5.26
CA PHE A 121 2.64 -8.92 -4.21
C PHE A 121 3.78 -8.06 -4.73
N LEU A 122 4.07 -7.01 -3.98
CA LEU A 122 5.34 -6.29 -4.04
C LEU A 122 6.10 -6.55 -2.75
N VAL A 123 7.42 -6.77 -2.88
CA VAL A 123 8.30 -7.07 -1.75
C VAL A 123 9.33 -5.98 -1.61
N TYR A 124 9.45 -5.44 -0.40
CA TYR A 124 10.36 -4.35 -0.08
C TYR A 124 11.35 -4.79 1.01
N PRO A 125 12.63 -4.39 0.89
CA PRO A 125 13.64 -4.65 1.90
C PRO A 125 13.44 -3.79 3.15
N GLY A 126 12.61 -2.74 3.06
CA GLY A 126 12.26 -1.83 4.14
C GLY A 126 10.89 -1.19 3.89
N ASP A 127 10.57 -0.16 4.66
CA ASP A 127 9.26 0.50 4.60
C ASP A 127 8.94 1.04 3.17
N PRO A 128 7.80 0.66 2.55
CA PRO A 128 7.41 1.08 1.20
C PRO A 128 7.26 2.59 0.97
N LEU A 129 7.19 3.41 2.02
CA LEU A 129 7.17 4.88 1.88
C LEU A 129 8.53 5.42 1.43
N ILE A 130 9.61 4.73 1.77
CA ILE A 130 10.99 5.20 1.50
C ILE A 130 11.82 4.20 0.69
N TYR A 131 11.38 2.94 0.59
CA TYR A 131 12.02 1.92 -0.24
C TYR A 131 11.19 1.65 -1.49
N HIS A 132 11.89 1.39 -2.60
CA HIS A 132 11.26 0.81 -3.79
C HIS A 132 11.06 -0.69 -3.63
N ALA A 133 10.05 -1.24 -4.33
CA ALA A 133 9.87 -2.68 -4.40
C ALA A 133 11.11 -3.31 -5.01
N SER A 134 11.67 -4.29 -4.30
CA SER A 134 12.80 -5.10 -4.76
C SER A 134 12.37 -6.20 -5.72
N HIS A 135 11.16 -6.73 -5.52
CA HIS A 135 10.62 -7.84 -6.31
C HIS A 135 9.13 -7.63 -6.57
N ILE A 136 8.72 -8.05 -7.77
CA ILE A 136 7.33 -8.32 -8.13
C ILE A 136 7.12 -9.82 -7.98
N VAL A 137 6.07 -10.23 -7.27
CA VAL A 137 5.71 -11.64 -7.07
C VAL A 137 4.38 -11.91 -7.72
N ILE A 138 4.38 -12.88 -8.64
CA ILE A 138 3.18 -13.42 -9.26
C ILE A 138 3.03 -14.85 -8.77
N VAL A 139 1.89 -15.16 -8.15
CA VAL A 139 1.60 -16.48 -7.62
C VAL A 139 1.14 -17.38 -8.76
N GLN A 140 1.75 -18.55 -8.85
CA GLN A 140 1.41 -19.58 -9.82
C GLN A 140 0.95 -20.83 -9.07
N ASP A 141 -0.31 -21.22 -9.26
CA ASP A 141 -0.87 -22.42 -8.62
C ASP A 141 -0.55 -23.70 -9.41
N ALA A 142 -0.52 -23.61 -10.75
CA ALA A 142 -0.20 -24.74 -11.62
C ALA A 142 1.30 -24.80 -11.96
N PRO A 143 1.97 -25.97 -11.84
CA PRO A 143 3.42 -26.08 -12.07
C PRO A 143 3.84 -25.84 -13.51
N LEU A 144 2.93 -26.04 -14.48
CA LEU A 144 3.17 -25.81 -15.89
C LEU A 144 2.61 -24.45 -16.31
N ILE A 145 3.48 -23.57 -16.81
CA ILE A 145 3.11 -22.27 -17.36
C ILE A 145 3.22 -22.37 -18.90
N LYS A 146 2.16 -22.03 -19.61
CA LYS A 146 2.21 -21.96 -21.08
C LYS A 146 3.08 -20.77 -21.50
N PRO A 147 3.89 -20.88 -22.58
CA PRO A 147 4.76 -19.78 -23.01
C PRO A 147 4.02 -18.44 -23.18
N LEU A 148 2.80 -18.46 -23.71
CA LEU A 148 1.99 -17.27 -23.88
C LEU A 148 1.52 -16.66 -22.55
N GLU A 149 1.19 -17.50 -21.56
CA GLU A 149 0.78 -17.05 -20.22
C GLU A 149 1.96 -16.42 -19.48
N LEU A 150 3.16 -16.98 -19.65
CA LEU A 150 4.39 -16.37 -19.13
C LEU A 150 4.60 -14.97 -19.71
N VAL A 151 4.50 -14.83 -21.04
CA VAL A 151 4.63 -13.53 -21.72
C VAL A 151 3.57 -12.55 -21.26
N ALA A 152 2.32 -12.99 -21.10
CA ALA A 152 1.23 -12.15 -20.60
C ALA A 152 1.53 -11.62 -19.19
N LYS A 153 1.92 -12.50 -18.26
CA LYS A 153 2.31 -12.14 -16.89
C LYS A 153 3.45 -11.13 -16.87
N PHE A 154 4.47 -11.33 -17.70
CA PHE A 154 5.59 -10.38 -17.81
C PHE A 154 5.16 -9.01 -18.35
N ARG A 155 4.22 -8.97 -19.30
CA ARG A 155 3.73 -7.72 -19.90
C ARG A 155 2.85 -6.93 -18.95
N GLU A 156 2.01 -7.61 -18.20
CA GLU A 156 1.13 -6.99 -17.19
C GLU A 156 1.93 -6.51 -15.99
N SER A 157 3.00 -7.24 -15.64
CA SER A 157 3.91 -6.84 -14.59
C SER A 157 4.78 -5.66 -15.00
N SER A 158 4.68 -4.54 -14.29
CA SER A 158 5.57 -3.39 -14.53
C SER A 158 6.04 -2.79 -13.21
N ALA A 159 7.30 -2.98 -12.85
CA ALA A 159 7.87 -2.25 -11.71
C ALA A 159 8.34 -0.86 -12.18
N PRO A 160 8.16 0.21 -11.39
CA PRO A 160 8.97 1.40 -11.55
C PRO A 160 10.43 1.01 -11.26
N SER A 161 11.19 0.70 -12.31
CA SER A 161 12.60 0.37 -12.17
C SER A 161 13.38 1.62 -11.80
N SER A 162 14.00 1.61 -10.61
CA SER A 162 15.03 2.59 -10.29
C SER A 162 16.23 2.28 -11.19
N LYS A 163 16.49 3.17 -12.16
CA LYS A 163 17.78 3.19 -12.86
C LYS A 163 18.85 3.38 -11.81
N LYS A 164 19.53 2.30 -11.38
CA LYS A 164 20.77 2.42 -10.62
C LYS A 164 21.74 3.22 -11.50
N LYS A 165 21.95 4.50 -11.19
CA LYS A 165 23.10 5.25 -11.70
C LYS A 165 24.34 4.50 -11.20
N LYS A 166 24.93 3.73 -12.11
CA LYS A 166 26.25 3.15 -11.98
C LYS A 166 27.23 4.32 -11.99
N GLN A 167 27.52 4.91 -10.84
CA GLN A 167 28.71 5.77 -10.70
C GLN A 167 29.90 4.82 -10.59
N GLN A 168 30.54 4.61 -11.74
CA GLN A 168 31.85 4.00 -11.84
C GLN A 168 32.85 4.86 -11.06
N ARG A 169 33.76 4.14 -10.41
CA ARG A 169 35.01 4.64 -9.84
C ARG A 169 35.76 5.49 -10.84
N GLU A 170 36.39 6.55 -10.35
CA GLU A 170 37.82 6.83 -10.47
C GLU A 170 38.25 7.68 -9.26
#